data_AF-A0A5B9E1L0-F1
#
_entry.id   AF-A0A5B9E1L0-F1
#
_cell.length_a   1.000
_cell.length_b   1.000
_cell.length_c   1.000
_cell.angle_alpha   90.00
_cell.angle_beta   90.00
_cell.angle_gamma   90.00
#
_symmetry.space_group_name_H-M   'P 1'
#
loop_
_entity.id
_entity.type
_entity.pdbx_description
1 polymer ?
#
loop_
_entity_poly.entity_id
_entity_poly.type
_entity_poly.pdbx_seq_one_letter_code
_entity_poly.pdbx_strand_id
1 'polypeptide(L)'
;MLWYKMWRESRVRFAISAVALLWMCGAVVLLQQQVRAHADEPLSYVHYIWHAVYKANALDLYILLVIVLGLGGVQQERTQGTAGFTLSLPLSRWRLVATRAVTGWVEVAVLALLPALLIPLLSPWVGQTFPFLRALQFSVLWAGCGMVIFALTFFFSTVLTGAYSPAIASVAAVVACSMSAGLPLFERFPVLDLIDTMHGAQLLLFPGNASLGAFAVPLPWLSLGLYALLALCLTGVAGVITARRDFP
;
A
#
# COMPACT_ATOMS: atom_id res chain seq x y z
N MET A 1 22.67 -0.92 12.69
CA MET A 1 22.07 -0.09 13.77
C MET A 1 20.97 0.85 13.28
N LEU A 2 21.17 1.66 12.23
CA LEU A 2 20.13 2.60 11.72
C LEU A 2 18.83 1.91 11.29
N TRP A 3 18.93 0.85 10.50
CA TRP A 3 17.79 0.02 10.09
C TRP A 3 16.99 -0.50 11.28
N TYR A 4 17.68 -1.00 12.30
CA TYR A 4 17.06 -1.50 13.51
C TYR A 4 16.33 -0.40 14.30
N LYS A 5 16.90 0.81 14.37
CA LYS A 5 16.24 1.96 15.00
C LYS A 5 14.96 2.34 14.24
N MET A 6 15.05 2.51 12.93
CA MET A 6 13.92 2.90 12.09
C MET A 6 12.80 1.86 12.19
N TRP A 7 13.14 0.57 12.09
CA TRP A 7 12.19 -0.52 12.31
C TRP A 7 11.56 -0.47 13.71
N ARG A 8 12.33 -0.20 14.76
CA ARG A 8 11.79 -0.15 16.13
C ARG A 8 10.78 0.98 16.34
N GLU A 9 10.90 2.08 15.59
CA GLU A 9 9.95 3.18 15.62
C GLU A 9 8.66 2.86 14.84
N SER A 10 8.77 2.21 13.69
CA SER A 10 7.63 1.84 12.85
C SER A 10 6.93 0.55 13.30
N ARG A 11 7.60 -0.35 14.04
CA ARG A 11 7.11 -1.70 14.38
C ARG A 11 5.71 -1.73 14.98
N VAL A 12 5.36 -0.76 15.82
CA VAL A 12 4.06 -0.75 16.51
C VAL A 12 2.97 -0.40 15.50
N ARG A 13 3.22 0.58 14.63
CA ARG A 13 2.30 0.95 13.55
C ARG A 13 2.14 -0.18 12.55
N PHE A 14 3.25 -0.82 12.18
CA PHE A 14 3.25 -1.99 11.32
C PHE A 14 2.49 -3.17 11.94
N ALA A 15 2.73 -3.50 13.21
CA ALA A 15 2.03 -4.58 13.89
C ALA A 15 0.51 -4.33 13.98
N ILE A 16 0.10 -3.10 14.34
CA ILE A 16 -1.32 -2.72 14.37
C ILE A 16 -1.93 -2.83 12.98
N SER A 17 -1.22 -2.34 11.95
CA SER A 17 -1.67 -2.41 10.55
C SER A 17 -1.83 -3.85 10.08
N ALA A 18 -0.84 -4.71 10.37
CA ALA A 18 -0.86 -6.12 10.02
C ALA A 18 -2.02 -6.83 10.71
N VAL A 19 -2.22 -6.63 12.02
CA VAL A 19 -3.32 -7.24 12.77
C VAL A 19 -4.68 -6.78 12.25
N ALA A 20 -4.85 -5.47 12.01
CA ALA A 20 -6.10 -4.92 11.49
C ALA A 20 -6.44 -5.49 10.10
N LEU A 21 -5.45 -5.58 9.21
CA LEU A 21 -5.64 -6.13 7.87
C LEU A 21 -5.93 -7.64 7.90
N LEU A 22 -5.17 -8.41 8.69
CA LEU A 22 -5.39 -9.84 8.86
C LEU A 22 -6.77 -10.14 9.44
N TRP A 23 -7.19 -9.36 10.45
CA TRP A 23 -8.51 -9.47 11.05
C TRP A 23 -9.60 -9.21 10.02
N MET A 24 -9.50 -8.12 9.26
CA MET A 24 -10.49 -7.76 8.24
C MET A 24 -10.58 -8.83 7.14
N CYS A 25 -9.45 -9.26 6.60
CA CYS A 25 -9.41 -10.32 5.58
C CYS A 25 -9.93 -11.66 6.13
N GLY A 26 -9.59 -12.00 7.37
CA GLY A 26 -10.07 -13.21 8.04
C GLY A 26 -11.58 -13.19 8.25
N ALA A 27 -12.12 -12.06 8.72
CA ALA A 27 -13.55 -11.85 8.90
C ALA A 27 -14.31 -12.00 7.57
N VAL A 28 -13.79 -11.42 6.47
CA VAL A 28 -14.39 -11.56 5.13
C VAL A 28 -14.44 -13.02 4.68
N VAL A 29 -13.37 -13.80 4.91
CA VAL A 29 -13.33 -15.21 4.51
C VAL A 29 -14.26 -16.07 5.37
N LEU A 30 -14.26 -15.87 6.69
CA LEU A 30 -15.05 -16.69 7.62
C LEU A 30 -16.54 -16.36 7.59
N LEU A 31 -16.91 -15.09 7.42
CA LEU A 31 -18.31 -14.64 7.37
C LEU A 31 -18.93 -14.75 5.96
N GLN A 32 -18.22 -15.37 5.01
CA GLN A 32 -18.66 -15.41 3.61
C GLN A 32 -20.06 -15.99 3.42
N GLN A 33 -20.48 -16.96 4.23
CA GLN A 33 -21.78 -17.63 4.08
C GLN A 33 -22.91 -16.67 4.46
N GLN A 34 -22.73 -15.93 5.54
CA GLN A 34 -23.71 -14.93 6.00
C GLN A 34 -23.83 -13.80 4.98
N VAL A 35 -22.71 -13.30 4.46
CA VAL A 35 -22.73 -12.19 3.50
C VAL A 35 -23.29 -12.62 2.15
N ARG A 36 -22.97 -13.83 1.67
CA ARG A 36 -23.53 -14.36 0.41
C ARG A 36 -25.00 -14.72 0.50
N ALA A 37 -25.47 -15.16 1.66
CA ALA A 37 -26.90 -15.44 1.86
C ALA A 37 -27.78 -14.18 1.75
N HIS A 38 -27.20 -13.00 1.96
CA HIS A 38 -27.88 -11.70 1.83
C HIS A 38 -27.54 -10.97 0.52
N ALA A 39 -26.78 -11.60 -0.39
CA ALA A 39 -26.48 -11.01 -1.69
C ALA A 39 -27.60 -11.31 -2.68
N ASP A 40 -28.05 -10.28 -3.42
CA ASP A 40 -29.14 -10.39 -4.39
C ASP A 40 -28.80 -11.31 -5.59
N GLU A 41 -27.51 -11.51 -5.88
CA GLU A 41 -27.02 -12.42 -6.93
C GLU A 41 -26.08 -13.50 -6.38
N PRO A 42 -26.15 -14.74 -6.91
CA PRO A 42 -25.24 -15.81 -6.56
C PRO A 42 -23.82 -15.51 -7.09
N LEU A 43 -23.02 -14.85 -6.25
CA LEU A 43 -21.64 -14.49 -6.54
C LEU A 43 -20.70 -15.71 -6.44
N SER A 44 -19.91 -15.94 -7.49
CA SER A 44 -18.79 -16.89 -7.46
C SER A 44 -17.80 -16.54 -6.34
N TYR A 45 -17.16 -17.55 -5.76
CA TYR A 45 -16.28 -17.37 -4.60
C TYR A 45 -15.15 -16.36 -4.83
N VAL A 46 -14.58 -16.40 -6.03
CA VAL A 46 -13.52 -15.48 -6.45
C VAL A 46 -14.03 -14.06 -6.59
N HIS A 47 -15.23 -13.88 -7.15
CA HIS A 47 -15.81 -12.55 -7.37
C HIS A 47 -16.19 -11.90 -6.03
N TYR A 48 -16.71 -12.68 -5.08
CA TYR A 48 -16.96 -12.22 -3.72
C TYR A 48 -15.68 -11.72 -3.02
N ILE A 49 -14.60 -12.51 -3.06
CA ILE A 49 -13.33 -12.11 -2.46
C ILE A 49 -12.79 -10.85 -3.13
N TRP A 50 -12.84 -10.80 -4.45
CA TRP A 50 -12.41 -9.62 -5.18
C TRP A 50 -13.19 -8.38 -4.77
N HIS A 51 -14.51 -8.47 -4.71
CA HIS A 51 -15.34 -7.34 -4.31
C HIS A 51 -15.07 -6.91 -2.85
N ALA A 52 -15.06 -7.86 -1.92
CA ALA A 52 -14.96 -7.55 -0.49
C ALA A 52 -13.54 -7.18 -0.03
N VAL A 53 -12.51 -7.79 -0.62
CA VAL A 53 -11.11 -7.57 -0.24
C VAL A 53 -10.40 -6.60 -1.17
N TYR A 54 -10.47 -6.84 -2.48
CA TYR A 54 -9.61 -6.18 -3.45
C TYR A 54 -10.21 -4.91 -4.08
N LYS A 55 -11.53 -4.71 -3.95
CA LYS A 55 -12.23 -3.51 -4.46
C LYS A 55 -12.80 -2.61 -3.37
N ALA A 56 -13.18 -3.16 -2.21
CA ALA A 56 -13.94 -2.42 -1.19
C ALA A 56 -13.15 -2.28 0.12
N ASN A 57 -13.83 -2.49 1.24
CA ASN A 57 -13.41 -2.10 2.59
C ASN A 57 -11.98 -2.50 2.98
N ALA A 58 -11.49 -3.68 2.59
CA ALA A 58 -10.13 -4.09 2.98
C ALA A 58 -9.05 -3.34 2.19
N LEU A 59 -9.33 -2.97 0.95
CA LEU A 59 -8.47 -2.12 0.14
C LEU A 59 -8.40 -0.70 0.73
N ASP A 60 -9.55 -0.11 1.05
CA ASP A 60 -9.61 1.22 1.66
C ASP A 60 -8.88 1.26 3.00
N LEU A 61 -9.06 0.21 3.81
CA LEU A 61 -8.31 0.03 5.04
C LEU A 61 -6.81 -0.07 4.75
N TYR A 62 -6.39 -0.88 3.78
CA TYR A 62 -4.98 -0.99 3.40
C TYR A 62 -4.39 0.36 2.98
N ILE A 63 -5.09 1.15 2.16
CA ILE A 63 -4.66 2.49 1.75
C ILE A 63 -4.44 3.39 2.98
N LEU A 64 -5.39 3.41 3.91
CA LEU A 64 -5.27 4.17 5.16
C LEU A 64 -4.09 3.70 6.00
N LEU A 65 -3.88 2.39 6.13
CA LEU A 65 -2.76 1.82 6.87
C LEU A 65 -1.41 2.18 6.23
N VAL A 66 -1.31 2.13 4.90
CA VAL A 66 -0.11 2.55 4.15
C VAL A 66 0.19 4.04 4.36
N ILE A 67 -0.85 4.89 4.37
CA ILE A 67 -0.71 6.31 4.73
C ILE A 67 -0.15 6.44 6.16
N VAL A 68 -0.72 5.72 7.13
CA VAL A 68 -0.26 5.74 8.53
C VAL A 68 1.20 5.27 8.67
N LEU A 69 1.63 4.28 7.88
CA LEU A 69 3.02 3.83 7.83
C LEU A 69 3.94 4.89 7.21
N GLY A 70 3.44 5.63 6.21
CA GLY A 70 4.13 6.77 5.61
C GLY A 70 4.30 7.97 6.55
N LEU A 71 3.59 7.99 7.68
CA LEU A 71 3.78 9.00 8.71
C LEU A 71 5.08 8.76 9.47
N GLY A 72 5.72 9.85 9.85
CA GLY A 72 6.99 9.84 10.54
C GLY A 72 8.11 10.15 9.57
N GLY A 73 8.71 11.31 9.80
CA GLY A 73 9.94 11.78 9.21
C GLY A 73 10.68 12.62 10.24
N VAL A 74 11.85 13.13 9.86
CA VAL A 74 12.70 13.97 10.74
C VAL A 74 11.92 15.16 11.32
N GLN A 75 10.95 15.70 10.58
CA GLN A 75 10.09 16.78 11.04
C GLN A 75 9.12 16.36 12.17
N GLN A 76 8.66 15.12 12.17
CA GLN A 76 7.82 14.58 13.24
C GLN A 76 8.65 14.15 14.46
N GLU A 77 9.89 13.69 14.25
CA GLU A 77 10.86 13.53 15.35
C GLU A 77 11.18 14.89 16.01
N ARG A 78 11.13 16.00 15.26
CA ARG A 78 11.30 17.35 15.80
C ARG A 78 10.13 17.76 16.70
N THR A 79 8.89 17.55 16.26
CA THR A 79 7.72 17.88 17.09
C THR A 79 7.65 17.01 18.35
N GLN A 80 8.26 15.82 18.33
CA GLN A 80 8.41 14.93 19.49
C GLN A 80 9.69 15.19 20.31
N GLY A 81 10.54 16.14 19.91
CA GLY A 81 11.76 16.52 20.62
C GLY A 81 12.93 15.53 20.52
N THR A 82 12.82 14.47 19.71
CA THR A 82 13.84 13.42 19.57
C THR A 82 14.81 13.65 18.41
N ALA A 83 14.53 14.62 17.54
CA ALA A 83 15.34 14.91 16.35
C ALA A 83 16.77 15.37 16.65
N GLY A 84 17.02 16.05 17.78
CA GLY A 84 18.35 16.53 18.15
C GLY A 84 19.37 15.39 18.31
N PHE A 85 18.93 14.24 18.83
CA PHE A 85 19.75 13.04 18.96
C PHE A 85 19.99 12.34 17.62
N THR A 86 19.00 12.36 16.71
CA THR A 86 19.15 11.78 15.36
C THR A 86 20.08 12.63 14.48
N LEU A 87 20.01 13.97 14.62
CA LEU A 87 20.79 14.92 13.83
C LEU A 87 22.22 15.14 14.35
N SER A 88 22.51 14.79 15.61
CA SER A 88 23.87 14.86 16.16
C SER A 88 24.76 13.69 15.75
N LEU A 89 24.18 12.62 15.16
CA LEU A 89 24.96 11.51 14.64
C LEU A 89 25.76 11.96 13.40
N PRO A 90 27.04 11.57 13.27
CA PRO A 90 27.90 11.91 12.12
C PRO A 90 27.52 11.06 10.90
N LEU A 91 26.29 11.21 10.43
CA LEU A 91 25.71 10.46 9.33
C LEU A 91 25.10 11.43 8.32
N SER A 92 25.25 11.12 7.03
CA SER A 92 24.62 11.92 6.00
C SER A 92 23.10 11.88 6.14
N ARG A 93 22.46 13.06 6.10
CA ARG A 93 20.99 13.22 6.20
C ARG A 93 20.27 12.39 5.14
N TRP A 94 20.89 12.26 3.97
CA TRP A 94 20.41 11.40 2.88
C TRP A 94 20.35 9.92 3.26
N ARG A 95 21.35 9.40 3.98
CA ARG A 95 21.38 8.00 4.39
C ARG A 95 20.27 7.68 5.37
N LEU A 96 19.94 8.61 6.28
CA LEU A 96 18.81 8.48 7.20
C LEU A 96 17.48 8.40 6.45
N VAL A 97 17.23 9.35 5.54
CA VAL A 97 16.02 9.38 4.71
C VAL A 97 15.90 8.12 3.85
N ALA A 98 16.99 7.71 3.18
CA ALA A 98 17.00 6.51 2.36
C ALA A 98 16.70 5.24 3.18
N THR A 99 17.33 5.06 4.35
CA THR A 99 17.05 3.89 5.21
C THR A 99 15.60 3.86 5.70
N ARG A 100 14.99 5.02 5.92
CA ARG A 100 13.59 5.13 6.34
C ARG A 100 12.63 4.80 5.19
N ALA A 101 12.88 5.36 4.02
CA ALA A 101 12.10 5.08 2.81
C ALA A 101 12.13 3.58 2.46
N VAL A 102 13.31 2.95 2.49
CA VAL A 102 13.42 1.53 2.18
C VAL A 102 12.76 0.65 3.25
N THR A 103 12.90 0.97 4.54
CA THR A 103 12.18 0.24 5.60
C THR A 103 10.66 0.30 5.38
N GLY A 104 10.13 1.48 5.06
CA GLY A 104 8.70 1.65 4.79
C GLY A 104 8.23 0.93 3.53
N TRP A 105 9.02 0.91 2.45
CA TRP A 105 8.69 0.11 1.27
C TRP A 105 8.67 -1.39 1.56
N VAL A 106 9.59 -1.88 2.38
CA VAL A 106 9.58 -3.28 2.83
C VAL A 106 8.33 -3.55 3.67
N GLU A 107 7.96 -2.66 4.59
CA GLU A 107 6.72 -2.79 5.38
C GLU A 107 5.48 -2.83 4.51
N VAL A 108 5.36 -1.93 3.52
CA VAL A 108 4.24 -1.91 2.58
C VAL A 108 4.18 -3.19 1.75
N ALA A 109 5.33 -3.68 1.25
CA ALA A 109 5.39 -4.92 0.50
C ALA A 109 4.97 -6.13 1.36
N VAL A 110 5.42 -6.20 2.61
CA VAL A 110 5.01 -7.27 3.54
C VAL A 110 3.52 -7.16 3.87
N LEU A 111 3.00 -5.95 4.09
CA LEU A 111 1.58 -5.72 4.37
C LEU A 111 0.70 -6.16 3.19
N ALA A 112 1.13 -5.87 1.96
CA ALA A 112 0.46 -6.30 0.72
C ALA A 112 0.48 -7.83 0.52
N LEU A 113 1.45 -8.54 1.10
CA LEU A 113 1.53 -10.01 1.04
C LEU A 113 0.55 -10.69 1.99
N LEU A 114 0.12 -10.01 3.06
CA LEU A 114 -0.74 -10.63 4.07
C LEU A 114 -2.07 -11.17 3.52
N PRO A 115 -2.87 -10.41 2.73
CA PRO A 115 -4.09 -10.94 2.14
C PRO A 115 -3.80 -12.12 1.20
N ALA A 116 -2.68 -12.07 0.48
CA ALA A 116 -2.31 -13.09 -0.49
C ALA A 116 -1.92 -14.43 0.15
N LEU A 117 -1.41 -14.41 1.38
CA LEU A 117 -1.11 -15.61 2.16
C LEU A 117 -2.34 -16.09 2.95
N LEU A 118 -3.07 -15.16 3.56
CA LEU A 118 -4.17 -15.47 4.46
C LEU A 118 -5.38 -16.05 3.71
N ILE A 119 -5.74 -15.48 2.55
CA ILE A 119 -6.95 -15.90 1.82
C ILE A 119 -6.83 -17.36 1.34
N PRO A 120 -5.76 -17.79 0.64
CA PRO A 120 -5.60 -19.18 0.24
C PRO A 120 -5.47 -20.14 1.43
N LEU A 121 -4.95 -19.69 2.58
CA LEU A 121 -4.80 -20.52 3.77
C LEU A 121 -6.13 -20.77 4.48
N LEU A 122 -7.01 -19.76 4.55
CA LEU A 122 -8.33 -19.85 5.17
C LEU A 122 -9.41 -20.39 4.22
N SER A 123 -9.21 -20.30 2.91
CA SER A 123 -10.19 -20.76 1.90
C SER A 123 -10.64 -22.23 2.10
N PRO A 124 -9.73 -23.20 2.35
CA PRO A 124 -10.09 -24.61 2.56
C PRO A 124 -10.97 -24.84 3.79
N TRP A 125 -10.87 -23.98 4.82
CA TRP A 125 -11.66 -24.12 6.05
C TRP A 125 -13.15 -23.90 5.82
N VAL A 126 -13.50 -23.23 4.73
CA VAL A 126 -14.88 -22.96 4.35
C VAL A 126 -15.27 -23.75 3.09
N GLY A 127 -14.53 -24.82 2.77
CA GLY A 127 -14.82 -25.73 1.67
C GLY A 127 -14.63 -25.13 0.27
N GLN A 128 -13.85 -24.06 0.15
CA GLN A 128 -13.58 -23.36 -1.11
C GLN A 128 -12.07 -23.34 -1.39
N THR A 129 -11.67 -23.05 -2.63
CA THR A 129 -10.26 -22.95 -3.00
C THR A 129 -9.98 -21.65 -3.73
N PHE A 130 -9.00 -20.89 -3.23
CA PHE A 130 -8.47 -19.72 -3.92
C PHE A 130 -7.07 -20.02 -4.46
N PRO A 131 -6.81 -19.85 -5.77
CA PRO A 131 -5.50 -20.12 -6.33
C PRO A 131 -4.45 -19.16 -5.77
N PHE A 132 -3.40 -19.72 -5.15
CA PHE A 132 -2.30 -18.97 -4.53
C PHE A 132 -1.66 -17.95 -5.50
N LEU A 133 -1.44 -18.38 -6.74
CA LEU A 133 -0.81 -17.55 -7.76
C LEU A 133 -1.60 -16.27 -8.06
N ARG A 134 -2.94 -16.36 -8.07
CA ARG A 134 -3.81 -15.20 -8.28
C ARG A 134 -3.75 -14.25 -7.08
N ALA A 135 -3.67 -14.79 -5.87
CA ALA A 135 -3.51 -13.99 -4.66
C ALA A 135 -2.20 -13.19 -4.70
N LEU A 136 -1.13 -13.83 -5.17
CA LEU A 136 0.18 -13.20 -5.33
C LEU A 136 0.18 -12.09 -6.38
N GLN A 137 -0.56 -12.25 -7.49
CA GLN A 137 -0.73 -11.18 -8.49
C GLN A 137 -1.38 -9.93 -7.91
N PHE A 138 -2.44 -10.09 -7.11
CA PHE A 138 -3.05 -8.95 -6.41
C PHE A 138 -2.08 -8.30 -5.40
N SER A 139 -1.27 -9.10 -4.72
CA SER A 139 -0.23 -8.58 -3.82
C SER A 139 0.77 -7.68 -4.52
N VAL A 140 1.22 -8.06 -5.73
CA VAL A 140 2.15 -7.24 -6.52
C VAL A 140 1.52 -5.89 -6.88
N LEU A 141 0.24 -5.88 -7.27
CA LEU A 141 -0.49 -4.63 -7.57
C LEU A 141 -0.62 -3.75 -6.32
N TRP A 142 -0.99 -4.34 -5.18
CA TRP A 142 -1.11 -3.64 -3.91
C TRP A 142 0.23 -3.09 -3.41
N ALA A 143 1.31 -3.84 -3.57
CA ALA A 143 2.65 -3.42 -3.20
C ALA A 143 3.11 -2.23 -4.07
N GLY A 144 2.95 -2.33 -5.40
CA GLY A 144 3.34 -1.27 -6.33
C GLY A 144 2.57 0.03 -6.09
N CYS A 145 1.25 -0.05 -5.99
CA CYS A 145 0.41 1.14 -5.73
C CYS A 145 0.62 1.68 -4.32
N GLY A 146 0.74 0.79 -3.32
CA GLY A 146 1.02 1.16 -1.94
C GLY A 146 2.36 1.88 -1.78
N MET A 147 3.40 1.49 -2.51
CA MET A 147 4.70 2.18 -2.47
C MET A 147 4.60 3.64 -2.93
N VAL A 148 3.75 3.93 -3.93
CA VAL A 148 3.49 5.31 -4.38
C VAL A 148 2.77 6.11 -3.30
N ILE A 149 1.71 5.55 -2.70
CA ILE A 149 0.93 6.20 -1.64
C ILE A 149 1.82 6.48 -0.41
N PHE A 150 2.67 5.51 -0.04
CA PHE A 150 3.67 5.68 1.00
C PHE A 150 4.66 6.80 0.65
N ALA A 151 5.22 6.78 -0.56
CA ALA A 151 6.19 7.79 -1.00
C ALA A 151 5.58 9.20 -1.03
N LEU A 152 4.31 9.32 -1.44
CA LEU A 152 3.55 10.56 -1.42
C LEU A 152 3.34 11.08 0.00
N THR A 153 2.91 10.21 0.92
CA THR A 153 2.72 10.57 2.33
C THR A 153 4.04 10.98 2.98
N PHE A 154 5.11 10.22 2.69
CA PHE A 154 6.46 10.52 3.15
C PHE A 154 6.95 11.88 2.63
N PHE A 155 6.71 12.18 1.35
CA PHE A 155 7.00 13.48 0.76
C PHE A 155 6.23 14.60 1.48
N PHE A 156 4.92 14.46 1.68
CA PHE A 156 4.15 15.45 2.44
C PHE A 156 4.62 15.59 3.88
N SER A 157 5.13 14.53 4.52
CA SER A 157 5.74 14.59 5.85
C SER A 157 7.04 15.39 5.88
N THR A 158 7.69 15.60 4.74
CA THR A 158 8.85 16.49 4.66
C THR A 158 8.44 17.94 4.41
N VAL A 159 7.38 18.18 3.62
CA VAL A 159 6.94 19.53 3.26
C VAL A 159 6.13 20.18 4.37
N LEU A 160 5.19 19.44 4.96
CA LEU A 160 4.24 19.91 5.96
C LEU A 160 4.75 19.69 7.39
N THR A 161 4.50 20.65 8.27
CA THR A 161 5.01 20.66 9.65
C THR A 161 4.06 20.07 10.69
N GLY A 162 2.78 19.87 10.36
CA GLY A 162 1.78 19.34 11.29
C GLY A 162 1.92 17.84 11.52
N ALA A 163 1.50 17.37 12.70
CA ALA A 163 1.54 15.94 13.04
C ALA A 163 0.60 15.09 12.17
N TYR A 164 -0.55 15.64 11.80
CA TYR A 164 -1.59 14.96 11.00
C TYR A 164 -1.76 15.55 9.60
N SER A 165 -1.18 16.72 9.31
CA SER A 165 -1.31 17.36 8.00
C SER A 165 -0.80 16.50 6.83
N PRO A 166 0.30 15.71 6.95
CA PRO A 166 0.73 14.82 5.88
C PRO A 166 -0.31 13.74 5.57
N ALA A 167 -0.92 13.16 6.61
CA ALA A 167 -1.97 12.15 6.45
C ALA A 167 -3.19 12.71 5.73
N ILE A 168 -3.66 13.89 6.17
CA ILE A 168 -4.82 14.55 5.57
C ILE A 168 -4.53 14.91 4.10
N ALA A 169 -3.33 15.43 3.82
CA ALA A 169 -2.92 15.75 2.45
C ALA A 169 -2.83 14.51 1.55
N SER A 170 -2.30 13.39 2.06
CA SER A 170 -2.27 12.13 1.32
C SER A 170 -3.67 11.56 1.07
N VAL A 171 -4.57 11.63 2.05
CA VAL A 171 -5.97 11.19 1.88
C VAL A 171 -6.66 12.07 0.83
N ALA A 172 -6.52 13.39 0.94
CA ALA A 172 -7.06 14.33 -0.04
C ALA A 172 -6.51 14.07 -1.45
N ALA A 173 -5.21 13.76 -1.58
CA ALA A 173 -4.60 13.43 -2.86
C ALA A 173 -5.13 12.11 -3.44
N VAL A 174 -5.29 11.07 -2.61
CA VAL A 174 -5.87 9.79 -3.05
C VAL A 174 -7.34 9.97 -3.48
N VAL A 175 -8.12 10.72 -2.72
CA VAL A 175 -9.52 11.04 -3.08
C VAL A 175 -9.57 11.88 -4.36
N ALA A 176 -8.68 12.86 -4.53
CA ALA A 176 -8.59 13.62 -5.76
C ALA A 176 -8.24 12.72 -6.96
N CYS A 177 -7.33 11.76 -6.79
CA CYS A 177 -7.03 10.75 -7.81
C CYS A 177 -8.29 9.92 -8.16
N SER A 178 -9.03 9.43 -7.16
CA SER A 178 -10.25 8.65 -7.42
C SER A 178 -11.35 9.46 -8.10
N MET A 179 -11.50 10.74 -7.75
CA MET A 179 -12.47 11.63 -8.42
C MET A 179 -12.04 11.98 -9.84
N SER A 180 -10.73 12.11 -10.08
CA SER A 180 -10.17 12.43 -11.40
C SER A 180 -10.23 11.26 -12.40
N ALA A 181 -10.40 10.02 -11.91
CA ALA A 181 -10.55 8.83 -12.74
C ALA A 181 -11.74 8.93 -13.72
N GLY A 182 -12.79 9.69 -13.37
CA GLY A 182 -13.94 9.94 -14.24
C GLY A 182 -13.74 11.04 -15.31
N LEU A 183 -12.53 11.61 -15.43
CA LEU A 183 -12.23 12.63 -16.44
C LEU A 183 -11.76 12.00 -17.76
N PRO A 184 -12.10 12.59 -18.92
CA PRO A 184 -11.81 12.02 -20.25
C PRO A 184 -10.32 11.86 -20.55
N LEU A 185 -9.43 12.53 -19.82
CA LEU A 185 -7.97 12.36 -19.91
C LEU A 185 -7.49 11.03 -19.32
N PHE A 186 -8.11 10.55 -18.25
CA PHE A 186 -7.77 9.29 -17.59
C PHE A 186 -8.38 8.09 -18.32
N GLU A 187 -9.57 8.26 -18.92
CA GLU A 187 -10.13 7.26 -19.85
C GLU A 187 -9.21 7.00 -21.06
N ARG A 188 -8.46 8.03 -21.49
CA ARG A 188 -7.53 7.93 -22.63
C ARG A 188 -6.21 7.23 -22.28
N PHE A 189 -5.82 7.24 -21.00
CA PHE A 189 -4.61 6.59 -20.50
C PHE A 189 -4.90 5.81 -19.20
N PRO A 190 -5.57 4.65 -19.29
CA PRO A 190 -5.93 3.84 -18.11
C PRO A 190 -4.71 3.34 -17.32
N VAL A 191 -3.53 3.39 -17.94
CA VAL A 191 -2.23 3.04 -17.33
C VAL A 191 -1.85 3.98 -16.16
N LEU A 192 -2.45 5.17 -16.08
CA LEU A 192 -2.18 6.18 -15.04
C LEU A 192 -3.19 6.14 -13.87
N ASP A 193 -4.27 5.37 -13.97
CA ASP A 193 -5.22 5.24 -12.89
C ASP A 193 -4.70 4.26 -11.83
N LEU A 194 -4.12 4.84 -10.77
CA LEU A 194 -3.54 4.13 -9.64
C LEU A 194 -4.57 3.23 -8.96
N ILE A 195 -5.80 3.71 -8.76
CA ILE A 195 -6.82 3.01 -7.97
C ILE A 195 -7.43 1.88 -8.80
N ASP A 196 -7.73 2.12 -10.08
CA ASP A 196 -8.20 1.06 -10.96
C ASP A 196 -7.15 -0.06 -11.15
N THR A 197 -5.88 0.33 -11.27
CA THR A 197 -4.77 -0.66 -11.31
C THR A 197 -4.71 -1.49 -10.02
N MET A 198 -4.98 -0.86 -8.87
CA MET A 198 -4.96 -1.51 -7.57
C MET A 198 -6.13 -2.47 -7.34
N HIS A 199 -7.30 -2.17 -7.91
CA HIS A 199 -8.46 -3.08 -7.95
C HIS A 199 -8.14 -4.36 -8.71
N GLY A 200 -7.32 -4.25 -9.77
CA GLY A 200 -6.94 -5.40 -10.59
C GLY A 200 -8.14 -6.09 -11.25
N ALA A 201 -9.17 -5.34 -11.65
CA ALA A 201 -10.39 -5.87 -12.30
C ALA A 201 -10.06 -6.75 -13.53
N GLN A 202 -9.00 -6.38 -14.26
CA GLN A 202 -8.43 -7.16 -15.36
C GLN A 202 -8.07 -8.61 -14.99
N LEU A 203 -7.68 -8.90 -13.74
CA LEU A 203 -7.34 -10.24 -13.28
C LEU A 203 -8.58 -11.15 -13.12
N LEU A 204 -9.79 -10.58 -13.03
CA LEU A 204 -11.04 -11.34 -13.04
C LEU A 204 -11.50 -11.73 -14.44
N LEU A 205 -11.22 -10.89 -15.44
CA LEU A 205 -11.67 -11.09 -16.82
C LEU A 205 -10.94 -12.23 -17.53
N PHE A 206 -9.74 -12.59 -17.07
CA PHE A 206 -8.95 -13.69 -17.63
C PHE A 206 -8.94 -14.91 -16.68
N PRO A 207 -9.84 -15.89 -16.88
CA PRO A 207 -9.80 -17.18 -16.20
C PRO A 207 -8.68 -18.06 -16.78
N GLY A 208 -7.42 -17.67 -16.56
CA GLY A 208 -6.25 -18.43 -17.01
C GLY A 208 -5.93 -19.61 -16.07
N ASN A 209 -5.87 -20.81 -16.64
CA ASN A 209 -5.57 -22.07 -15.97
C ASN A 209 -4.20 -22.02 -15.26
N ALA A 210 -4.08 -22.74 -14.13
CA ALA A 210 -2.93 -22.83 -13.23
C ALA A 210 -1.65 -23.43 -13.85
N SER A 211 -1.11 -22.79 -14.89
CA SER A 211 0.20 -23.10 -15.47
C SER A 211 1.19 -21.97 -15.13
N LEU A 212 2.49 -22.25 -15.18
CA LEU A 212 3.55 -21.25 -15.00
C LEU A 212 3.46 -20.08 -16.03
N GLY A 213 2.71 -20.27 -17.12
CA GLY A 213 2.31 -19.21 -18.05
C GLY A 213 1.22 -18.27 -17.52
N ALA A 214 0.65 -18.49 -16.33
CA ALA A 214 -0.34 -17.60 -15.74
C ALA A 214 0.27 -16.31 -15.14
N PHE A 215 1.59 -16.23 -14.95
CA PHE A 215 2.30 -14.94 -14.83
C PHE A 215 2.34 -14.16 -16.15
N ALA A 216 2.01 -14.80 -17.28
CA ALA A 216 1.79 -14.15 -18.56
C ALA A 216 0.35 -13.66 -18.75
N VAL A 217 -0.54 -13.80 -17.74
CA VAL A 217 -1.67 -12.86 -17.62
C VAL A 217 -1.01 -11.48 -17.50
N PRO A 218 -1.32 -10.52 -18.39
CA PRO A 218 -0.56 -9.30 -18.51
C PRO A 218 -0.78 -8.43 -17.28
N LEU A 219 -0.02 -8.68 -16.22
CA LEU A 219 0.22 -7.67 -15.19
C LEU A 219 0.68 -6.42 -15.93
N PRO A 220 0.17 -5.23 -15.55
CA PRO A 220 0.52 -3.99 -16.22
C PRO A 220 1.93 -3.56 -15.78
N TRP A 221 2.95 -4.30 -16.23
CA TRP A 221 4.35 -4.10 -15.86
C TRP A 221 4.82 -2.68 -16.17
N LEU A 222 4.28 -2.08 -17.24
CA LEU A 222 4.56 -0.71 -17.60
C LEU A 222 4.02 0.28 -16.55
N SER A 223 2.77 0.12 -16.09
CA SER A 223 2.25 1.00 -15.03
C SER A 223 2.99 0.78 -13.71
N LEU A 224 3.28 -0.47 -13.34
CA LEU A 224 4.08 -0.78 -12.14
C LEU A 224 5.49 -0.16 -12.22
N GLY A 225 6.12 -0.20 -13.39
CA GLY A 225 7.40 0.47 -13.64
C GLY A 225 7.31 1.98 -13.48
N LEU A 226 6.27 2.61 -14.04
CA LEU A 226 6.01 4.04 -13.88
C LEU A 226 5.73 4.42 -12.42
N TYR A 227 4.96 3.61 -11.69
CA TYR A 227 4.68 3.79 -10.27
C TYR A 227 5.95 3.66 -9.42
N ALA A 228 6.81 2.69 -9.71
CA ALA A 228 8.11 2.55 -9.04
C ALA A 228 9.00 3.78 -9.29
N LEU A 229 9.05 4.27 -10.54
CA LEU A 229 9.79 5.50 -10.88
C LEU A 229 9.21 6.73 -10.17
N LEU A 230 7.88 6.85 -10.09
CA LEU A 230 7.21 7.93 -9.38
C LEU A 230 7.53 7.89 -7.87
N ALA A 231 7.47 6.71 -7.25
CA ALA A 231 7.83 6.52 -5.85
C ALA A 231 9.30 6.85 -5.58
N LEU A 232 10.23 6.45 -6.46
CA LEU A 232 11.64 6.81 -6.41
C LEU A 232 11.85 8.32 -6.55
N CYS A 233 11.13 8.98 -7.46
CA CYS A 233 11.20 10.42 -7.64
C CYS A 233 10.73 11.17 -6.39
N LEU A 234 9.56 10.81 -5.86
CA LEU A 234 9.00 11.44 -4.65
C LEU A 234 9.90 11.26 -3.42
N THR A 235 10.42 10.06 -3.19
CA THR A 235 11.37 9.78 -2.10
C THR A 235 12.69 10.52 -2.31
N GLY A 236 13.17 10.59 -3.55
CA GLY A 236 14.38 11.32 -3.91
C GLY A 236 14.26 12.83 -3.65
N VAL A 237 13.18 13.45 -4.10
CA VAL A 237 12.89 14.87 -3.85
C VAL A 237 12.75 15.13 -2.34
N ALA A 238 12.04 14.26 -1.61
CA ALA A 238 11.91 14.35 -0.16
C ALA A 238 13.27 14.35 0.56
N GLY A 239 14.22 13.50 0.11
CA GLY A 239 15.57 13.48 0.64
C GLY A 239 16.38 14.74 0.31
N VAL A 240 16.20 15.33 -0.89
CA VAL A 240 16.92 16.55 -1.29
C VAL A 240 16.44 17.73 -0.45
N ILE A 241 15.12 17.84 -0.24
CA ILE A 241 14.52 18.86 0.63
C ILE A 241 15.06 18.71 2.05
N THR A 242 15.12 17.49 2.58
CA THR A 242 15.62 17.22 3.93
C THR A 242 17.12 17.52 4.06
N ALA A 243 17.90 17.28 3.01
CA ALA A 243 19.33 17.59 3.00
C ALA A 243 19.59 19.11 2.99
N ARG A 244 18.79 19.88 2.26
CA ARG A 244 18.94 21.34 2.10
C ARG A 244 18.35 22.18 3.23
N ARG A 245 17.45 21.62 4.05
CA ARG A 245 16.89 22.37 5.18
C ARG A 245 17.92 22.48 6.30
N ASP A 246 18.32 23.70 6.60
CA ASP A 246 19.09 23.99 7.80
C ASP A 246 18.19 23.88 9.02
N PHE A 247 18.67 23.07 9.95
CA PHE A 247 18.00 22.68 11.15
C PHE A 247 18.72 23.43 12.27
N PRO A 248 18.21 24.62 12.69
CA PRO A 248 18.72 25.28 13.89
C PRO A 248 18.40 24.42 15.12
#